data_AF-A0A8S3JIJ1-F1
#
_entry.id   AF-A0A8S3JIJ1-F1
#
_cell.length_a   1.000
_cell.length_b   1.000
_cell.length_c   1.000
_cell.angle_alpha   90.00
_cell.angle_beta   90.00
_cell.angle_gamma   90.00
#
_symmetry.space_group_name_H-M   'P 1'
#
loop_
_entity.id
_entity.type
_entity.pdbx_description
1 polymer ?
#
loop_
_entity_poly.entity_id
_entity_poly.type
_entity_poly.pdbx_seq_one_letter_code
_entity_poly.pdbx_strand_id
1 'polypeptide(L)'
;GLSPEVHTLDDIRKLDRFKEPPPYGPMCDLLWSDPVEDYGHEKSHDEKYLFNATRGCSYFYTFKAVNDFLVRNCLLTVIRAHEAQDVGYRMYRKCPQSGFPSLMTIFSAPNYLDVYQNKAAILKYDTNIVNIRQFNASPHPYWLPNFMNVFTWSLPFVGEKITEMLINILNICSEEELVTDLSNDQQNDNENQFRRDAIRSKIRAVGKMA
;
A
#
# COMPACT_ATOMS: atom_id res chain seq x y z
N GLY A 1 -17.89 -10.12 6.46
CA GLY A 1 -19.13 -9.63 5.85
C GLY A 1 -20.21 -10.67 6.05
N LEU A 2 -20.88 -11.07 4.97
CA LEU A 2 -21.84 -12.19 4.93
C LEU A 2 -21.32 -13.35 4.08
N SER A 3 -22.02 -14.47 4.10
CA SER A 3 -21.71 -15.65 3.28
C SER A 3 -23.00 -16.25 2.72
N PRO A 4 -22.99 -16.79 1.49
CA PRO A 4 -24.09 -17.63 1.00
C PRO A 4 -24.35 -18.86 1.86
N GLU A 5 -23.37 -19.33 2.65
CA GLU A 5 -23.48 -20.51 3.52
C GLU A 5 -23.85 -20.15 4.98
N VAL A 6 -23.91 -18.87 5.32
CA VAL A 6 -24.28 -18.39 6.66
C VAL A 6 -25.64 -17.71 6.59
N HIS A 7 -26.68 -18.42 7.02
CA HIS A 7 -28.05 -17.93 7.00
C HIS A 7 -28.51 -17.42 8.35
N THR A 8 -27.99 -18.00 9.42
CA THR A 8 -28.34 -17.72 10.80
C THR A 8 -27.11 -17.50 11.67
N LEU A 9 -27.30 -16.90 12.85
CA LEU A 9 -26.24 -16.80 13.85
C LEU A 9 -25.72 -18.17 14.33
N ASP A 10 -26.55 -19.21 14.27
CA ASP A 10 -26.14 -20.57 14.65
C ASP A 10 -25.15 -21.18 13.65
N ASP A 11 -25.22 -20.81 12.38
CA ASP A 11 -24.25 -21.28 11.38
C ASP A 11 -22.85 -20.78 11.71
N ILE A 12 -22.74 -19.54 12.22
CA ILE A 12 -21.46 -18.98 12.71
C ILE A 12 -20.97 -19.74 13.94
N ARG A 13 -21.87 -20.04 14.89
CA ARG A 13 -21.52 -20.76 16.15
C ARG A 13 -20.98 -22.17 15.90
N LYS A 14 -21.38 -22.80 14.79
CA LYS A 14 -20.95 -24.15 14.39
C LYS A 14 -19.58 -24.19 13.71
N LEU A 15 -19.00 -23.04 13.35
CA LEU A 15 -17.71 -23.00 12.67
C LEU A 15 -16.57 -23.41 13.60
N ASP A 16 -15.81 -24.42 13.19
CA ASP A 16 -14.49 -24.69 13.75
C ASP A 16 -13.50 -23.63 13.27
N ARG A 17 -13.19 -22.68 14.15
CA ARG A 17 -12.33 -21.51 13.86
C ARG A 17 -10.86 -21.71 14.22
N PHE A 18 -10.48 -22.84 14.81
CA PHE A 18 -9.11 -23.06 15.31
C PHE A 18 -8.21 -23.67 14.22
N LYS A 19 -8.15 -22.97 13.09
CA LYS A 19 -7.42 -23.38 11.89
C LYS A 19 -7.11 -22.15 11.04
N GLU A 20 -6.20 -22.33 10.09
CA GLU A 20 -6.00 -21.33 9.04
C GLU A 20 -7.31 -21.12 8.27
N PRO A 21 -7.76 -19.88 8.02
CA PRO A 21 -8.92 -19.63 7.19
C PRO A 21 -8.81 -20.39 5.85
N PRO A 22 -9.78 -21.24 5.50
CA PRO A 22 -9.76 -21.95 4.22
C PRO A 22 -9.87 -20.96 3.05
N PRO A 23 -9.45 -21.33 1.83
CA PRO A 23 -9.53 -20.45 0.65
C PRO A 23 -10.97 -20.15 0.21
N TYR A 24 -11.94 -20.95 0.65
CA TYR A 24 -13.37 -20.79 0.37
C TYR A 24 -14.21 -21.23 1.57
N GLY A 25 -15.51 -20.97 1.51
CA GLY A 25 -16.49 -21.36 2.52
C GLY A 25 -16.76 -20.30 3.59
N PRO A 26 -17.61 -20.60 4.58
CA PRO A 26 -18.21 -19.60 5.45
C PRO A 26 -17.19 -18.84 6.31
N MET A 27 -16.10 -19.49 6.73
CA MET A 27 -15.03 -18.83 7.49
C MET A 27 -14.25 -17.84 6.61
N CYS A 28 -13.97 -18.19 5.35
CA CYS A 28 -13.35 -17.27 4.38
C CYS A 28 -14.27 -16.07 4.16
N ASP A 29 -15.55 -16.33 3.90
CA ASP A 29 -16.53 -15.30 3.56
C ASP A 29 -16.78 -14.30 4.68
N LEU A 30 -16.85 -14.76 5.94
CA LEU A 30 -16.98 -13.86 7.07
C LEU A 30 -15.81 -12.87 7.17
N LEU A 31 -14.62 -13.24 6.69
CA LEU A 31 -13.41 -12.42 6.72
C LEU A 31 -13.23 -11.56 5.45
N TRP A 32 -13.60 -12.07 4.28
CA TRP A 32 -13.21 -11.51 2.98
C TRP A 32 -14.35 -10.92 2.14
N SER A 33 -15.61 -11.15 2.49
CA SER A 33 -16.72 -10.59 1.72
C SER A 33 -16.89 -9.09 1.92
N ASP A 34 -17.28 -8.42 0.84
CA ASP A 34 -17.50 -6.97 0.77
C ASP A 34 -18.90 -6.64 0.23
N PRO A 35 -19.48 -5.46 0.53
CA PRO A 35 -20.66 -5.00 -0.17
C PRO A 35 -20.35 -4.73 -1.65
N VAL A 36 -21.34 -4.88 -2.53
CA VAL A 36 -21.22 -4.38 -3.92
C VAL A 36 -20.97 -2.85 -3.94
N GLU A 37 -20.30 -2.35 -4.98
CA GLU A 37 -19.94 -0.93 -5.09
C GLU A 37 -21.18 -0.01 -5.06
N ASP A 38 -22.24 -0.41 -5.77
CA ASP A 38 -23.54 0.25 -5.87
C ASP A 38 -24.54 -0.24 -4.81
N TYR A 39 -24.07 -0.67 -3.63
CA TYR A 39 -24.91 -1.23 -2.56
C TYR A 39 -26.14 -0.37 -2.25
N GLY A 40 -27.32 -0.99 -2.36
CA GLY A 40 -28.61 -0.33 -2.20
C GLY A 40 -29.16 0.34 -3.45
N HIS A 41 -28.41 0.37 -4.55
CA HIS A 41 -28.79 0.91 -5.86
C HIS A 41 -28.49 -0.10 -6.98
N GLU A 42 -28.45 -1.38 -6.64
CA GLU A 42 -28.10 -2.47 -7.55
C GLU A 42 -29.07 -2.54 -8.73
N LYS A 43 -28.56 -2.78 -9.95
CA LYS A 43 -29.38 -2.92 -11.16
C LYS A 43 -30.20 -4.22 -11.17
N SER A 44 -29.60 -5.30 -10.67
CA SER A 44 -30.26 -6.60 -10.49
C SER A 44 -30.71 -6.72 -9.04
N HIS A 45 -32.01 -6.86 -8.81
CA HIS A 45 -32.55 -6.93 -7.46
C HIS A 45 -32.64 -8.36 -6.91
N ASP A 46 -32.43 -9.40 -7.73
CA ASP A 46 -32.58 -10.79 -7.29
C ASP A 46 -31.26 -11.43 -6.82
N GLU A 47 -30.12 -10.95 -7.31
CA GLU A 47 -28.81 -11.48 -6.95
C GLU A 47 -28.42 -11.04 -5.53
N LYS A 48 -28.07 -12.03 -4.71
CA LYS A 48 -27.62 -11.80 -3.32
C LYS A 48 -26.11 -11.74 -3.19
N TYR A 49 -25.44 -12.58 -3.96
CA TYR A 49 -24.01 -12.80 -3.88
C TYR A 49 -23.43 -12.87 -5.29
N LEU A 50 -22.33 -12.16 -5.51
CA LEU A 50 -21.57 -12.12 -6.75
C LEU A 50 -20.11 -12.47 -6.42
N PHE A 51 -19.35 -13.06 -7.34
CA PHE A 51 -17.93 -13.33 -7.08
C PHE A 51 -17.16 -12.01 -6.81
N ASN A 52 -16.36 -11.98 -5.74
CA ASN A 52 -15.58 -10.80 -5.39
C ASN A 52 -14.25 -10.76 -6.17
N ALA A 53 -14.29 -10.15 -7.35
CA ALA A 53 -13.13 -10.00 -8.20
C ALA A 53 -12.02 -9.11 -7.58
N THR A 54 -12.37 -8.17 -6.68
CA THR A 54 -11.40 -7.31 -6.00
C THR A 54 -10.52 -8.08 -5.01
N ARG A 55 -11.07 -9.12 -4.39
CA ARG A 55 -10.32 -10.00 -3.47
C ARG A 55 -9.77 -11.25 -4.14
N GLY A 56 -10.35 -11.67 -5.26
CA GLY A 56 -10.03 -12.93 -5.92
C GLY A 56 -10.55 -14.17 -5.20
N CYS A 57 -11.34 -13.98 -4.14
CA CYS A 57 -12.00 -15.03 -3.35
C CYS A 57 -13.28 -14.46 -2.73
N SER A 58 -14.13 -15.33 -2.18
CA SER A 58 -15.38 -14.92 -1.54
C SER A 58 -16.33 -14.15 -2.48
N TYR A 59 -17.23 -13.35 -1.90
CA TYR A 59 -18.36 -12.75 -2.58
C TYR A 59 -18.53 -11.27 -2.26
N PHE A 60 -19.03 -10.53 -3.24
CA PHE A 60 -19.76 -9.30 -2.98
C PHE A 60 -21.18 -9.64 -2.53
N TYR A 61 -21.68 -8.98 -1.50
CA TYR A 61 -23.08 -9.11 -1.05
C TYR A 61 -23.89 -7.84 -1.34
N THR A 62 -25.14 -8.04 -1.73
CA THR A 62 -26.07 -6.94 -2.06
C THR A 62 -26.87 -6.48 -0.83
N PHE A 63 -27.53 -5.33 -0.95
CA PHE A 63 -28.48 -4.83 0.03
C PHE A 63 -29.57 -5.86 0.35
N LYS A 64 -30.05 -6.60 -0.66
CA LYS A 64 -31.02 -7.67 -0.45
C LYS A 64 -30.48 -8.79 0.43
N ALA A 65 -29.23 -9.22 0.22
CA ALA A 65 -28.61 -10.25 1.04
C ALA A 65 -28.53 -9.82 2.51
N VAL A 66 -28.09 -8.58 2.76
CA VAL A 66 -28.03 -8.01 4.12
C VAL A 66 -29.42 -7.88 4.73
N ASN A 67 -30.38 -7.30 4.01
CA ASN A 67 -31.73 -7.11 4.51
C ASN A 67 -32.41 -8.45 4.87
N ASP A 68 -32.29 -9.46 4.01
CA ASP A 68 -32.83 -10.80 4.27
C ASP A 68 -32.18 -11.44 5.51
N PHE A 69 -30.86 -11.28 5.69
CA PHE A 69 -30.14 -11.77 6.86
C PHE A 69 -30.57 -11.06 8.15
N LEU A 70 -30.70 -9.73 8.12
CA LEU A 70 -31.14 -8.92 9.26
C LEU A 70 -32.54 -9.29 9.71
N VAL A 71 -33.50 -9.37 8.78
CA VAL A 71 -34.89 -9.74 9.08
C VAL A 71 -34.96 -11.15 9.66
N ARG A 72 -34.26 -12.12 9.05
CA ARG A 72 -34.26 -13.52 9.51
C ARG A 72 -33.71 -13.67 10.93
N ASN A 73 -32.70 -12.89 11.30
CA ASN A 73 -32.01 -13.01 12.58
C ASN A 73 -32.47 -11.97 13.62
N CYS A 74 -33.52 -11.19 13.33
CA CYS A 74 -34.01 -10.12 14.18
C CYS A 74 -32.89 -9.12 14.58
N LEU A 75 -32.03 -8.77 13.62
CA LEU A 75 -30.91 -7.84 13.81
C LEU A 75 -31.21 -6.47 13.21
N LEU A 76 -30.60 -5.42 13.78
CA LEU A 76 -30.79 -4.04 13.33
C LEU A 76 -29.87 -3.65 12.17
N THR A 77 -28.61 -4.10 12.19
CA THR A 77 -27.54 -3.65 11.28
C THR A 77 -26.39 -4.65 11.28
N VAL A 78 -25.60 -4.65 10.20
CA VAL A 78 -24.28 -5.30 10.15
C VAL A 78 -23.20 -4.24 10.32
N ILE A 79 -22.32 -4.41 11.31
CA ILE A 79 -21.14 -3.55 11.49
C ILE A 79 -19.91 -4.35 11.07
N ARG A 80 -19.06 -3.75 10.22
CA ARG A 80 -17.87 -4.41 9.67
C ARG A 80 -16.73 -3.42 9.41
N ALA A 81 -15.56 -3.92 9.00
CA ALA A 81 -14.36 -3.13 8.73
C ALA A 81 -13.79 -3.37 7.32
N HIS A 82 -12.53 -3.80 7.18
CA HIS A 82 -11.85 -4.30 5.96
C HIS A 82 -11.63 -3.31 4.79
N GLU A 83 -12.59 -2.47 4.43
CA GLU A 83 -12.46 -1.49 3.34
C GLU A 83 -12.10 -0.10 3.89
N ALA A 84 -11.00 0.48 3.40
CA ALA A 84 -10.59 1.83 3.76
C ALA A 84 -11.66 2.87 3.40
N GLN A 85 -11.90 3.82 4.29
CA GLN A 85 -12.88 4.89 4.10
C GLN A 85 -12.20 6.25 4.32
N ASP A 86 -12.41 7.20 3.42
CA ASP A 86 -11.81 8.53 3.48
C ASP A 86 -12.12 9.25 4.80
N VAL A 87 -13.35 9.14 5.28
CA VAL A 87 -13.79 9.72 6.56
C VAL A 87 -13.72 8.73 7.72
N GLY A 88 -13.10 7.56 7.54
CA GLY A 88 -12.97 6.53 8.56
C GLY A 88 -14.24 5.70 8.82
N TYR A 89 -15.35 6.00 8.15
CA TYR A 89 -16.56 5.18 8.20
C TYR A 89 -17.43 5.36 6.95
N ARG A 90 -18.37 4.45 6.73
CA ARG A 90 -19.45 4.58 5.73
C ARG A 90 -20.73 3.98 6.30
N MET A 91 -21.81 4.77 6.28
CA MET A 91 -23.16 4.28 6.53
C MET A 91 -23.83 3.99 5.19
N TYR A 92 -24.36 2.79 5.04
CA TYR A 92 -25.00 2.36 3.79
C TYR A 92 -26.52 2.56 3.86
N ARG A 93 -27.22 2.17 2.78
CA ARG A 93 -28.68 2.27 2.64
C ARG A 93 -29.40 1.78 3.90
N LYS A 94 -30.38 2.55 4.34
CA LYS A 94 -31.21 2.23 5.51
C LYS A 94 -32.15 1.05 5.22
N CYS A 95 -32.36 0.21 6.23
CA CYS A 95 -33.40 -0.82 6.20
C CYS A 95 -34.78 -0.13 6.24
N PRO A 96 -35.72 -0.43 5.33
CA PRO A 96 -37.03 0.21 5.27
C PRO A 96 -37.84 0.05 6.57
N GLN A 97 -37.70 -1.09 7.24
CA GLN A 97 -38.46 -1.43 8.43
C GLN A 97 -37.98 -0.66 9.67
N SER A 98 -36.66 -0.51 9.84
CA SER A 98 -36.09 0.13 11.04
C SER A 98 -35.72 1.61 10.85
N GLY A 99 -35.57 2.07 9.59
CA GLY A 99 -35.03 3.40 9.28
C GLY A 99 -33.54 3.56 9.65
N PHE A 100 -32.87 2.49 10.07
CA PHE A 100 -31.48 2.46 10.51
C PHE A 100 -30.56 1.93 9.39
N PRO A 101 -29.29 2.38 9.28
CA PRO A 101 -28.35 1.84 8.28
C PRO A 101 -28.28 0.32 8.32
N SER A 102 -28.53 -0.36 7.19
CA SER A 102 -28.48 -1.82 7.12
C SER A 102 -27.06 -2.36 7.29
N LEU A 103 -26.07 -1.58 6.86
CA LEU A 103 -24.66 -1.90 6.91
C LEU A 103 -23.86 -0.66 7.32
N MET A 104 -22.81 -0.86 8.09
CA MET A 104 -21.82 0.16 8.44
C MET A 104 -20.40 -0.39 8.30
N THR A 105 -19.55 0.35 7.60
CA THR A 105 -18.10 0.11 7.58
C THR A 105 -17.41 1.08 8.52
N ILE A 106 -16.57 0.58 9.43
CA ILE A 106 -15.71 1.36 10.33
C ILE A 106 -14.25 1.05 9.98
N PHE A 107 -13.44 2.09 9.81
CA PHE A 107 -12.03 1.99 9.48
C PHE A 107 -11.19 2.84 10.43
N SER A 108 -10.29 2.21 11.17
CA SER A 108 -9.60 2.83 12.31
C SER A 108 -8.10 3.08 12.09
N ALA A 109 -7.60 3.00 10.85
CA ALA A 109 -6.22 3.31 10.48
C ALA A 109 -6.16 4.66 9.72
N PRO A 110 -5.80 5.77 10.37
CA PRO A 110 -5.73 7.07 9.71
C PRO A 110 -4.45 7.17 8.87
N ASN A 111 -4.48 7.96 7.80
CA ASN A 111 -3.39 8.06 6.81
C ASN A 111 -2.86 6.68 6.40
N TYR A 112 -3.76 5.80 5.98
CA TYR A 112 -3.43 4.42 5.66
C TYR A 112 -2.27 4.33 4.66
N LEU A 113 -1.29 3.48 4.95
CA LEU A 113 -0.06 3.29 4.19
C LEU A 113 0.74 4.58 3.93
N ASP A 114 0.60 5.58 4.79
CA ASP A 114 1.24 6.90 4.72
C ASP A 114 0.91 7.73 3.47
N VAL A 115 -0.07 7.30 2.66
CA VAL A 115 -0.42 7.94 1.38
C VAL A 115 -1.89 8.32 1.26
N TYR A 116 -2.81 7.61 1.90
CA TYR A 116 -4.25 7.80 1.68
C TYR A 116 -4.78 9.12 2.27
N GLN A 117 -4.12 9.69 3.28
CA GLN A 117 -4.56 10.90 3.99
C GLN A 117 -5.99 10.82 4.56
N ASN A 118 -6.55 9.61 4.68
CA ASN A 118 -7.88 9.38 5.23
C ASN A 118 -7.92 9.64 6.74
N LYS A 119 -9.10 10.02 7.24
CA LYS A 119 -9.41 9.95 8.68
C LYS A 119 -9.65 8.50 9.09
N ALA A 120 -9.51 8.25 10.38
CA ALA A 120 -10.00 7.04 11.02
C ALA A 120 -11.24 7.34 11.86
N ALA A 121 -11.99 6.31 12.21
CA ALA A 121 -13.10 6.42 13.14
C ALA A 121 -13.23 5.23 14.08
N ILE A 122 -13.90 5.44 15.21
CA ILE A 122 -14.45 4.42 16.10
C ILE A 122 -15.96 4.61 16.24
N LEU A 123 -16.67 3.51 16.47
CA LEU A 123 -18.09 3.52 16.82
C LEU A 123 -18.24 3.34 18.32
N LYS A 124 -18.85 4.33 18.98
CA LYS A 124 -19.23 4.28 20.40
C LYS A 124 -20.74 4.11 20.49
N TYR A 125 -21.19 2.96 20.97
CA TYR A 125 -22.59 2.73 21.29
C TYR A 125 -22.78 2.80 22.80
N ASP A 126 -23.57 3.78 23.24
CA ASP A 126 -23.86 4.02 24.65
C ASP A 126 -25.27 4.58 24.78
N THR A 127 -26.02 4.12 25.78
CA THR A 127 -27.37 4.63 26.10
C THR A 127 -28.29 4.73 24.87
N ASN A 128 -28.32 3.67 24.05
CA ASN A 128 -29.08 3.60 22.79
C ASN A 128 -28.68 4.61 21.70
N ILE A 129 -27.54 5.29 21.85
CA ILE A 129 -27.02 6.26 20.87
C ILE A 129 -25.76 5.68 20.23
N VAL A 130 -25.72 5.68 18.90
CA VAL A 130 -24.52 5.38 18.12
C VAL A 130 -23.80 6.68 17.78
N ASN A 131 -22.61 6.87 18.32
CA ASN A 131 -21.75 8.02 18.06
C ASN A 131 -20.48 7.57 17.33
N ILE A 132 -20.17 8.20 16.19
CA ILE A 132 -18.94 7.94 15.46
C ILE A 132 -17.94 9.04 15.80
N ARG A 133 -16.80 8.65 16.39
CA ARG A 133 -15.70 9.58 16.68
C ARG A 133 -14.58 9.39 15.68
N GLN A 134 -14.28 10.45 14.95
CA GLN A 134 -13.18 10.48 13.99
C GLN A 134 -11.89 10.97 14.64
N PHE A 135 -10.74 10.53 14.12
CA PHE A 135 -9.42 10.99 14.53
C PHE A 135 -8.44 10.96 13.34
N ASN A 136 -7.38 11.77 13.44
CA ASN A 136 -6.34 11.91 12.42
C ASN A 136 -5.11 11.09 12.79
N ALA A 137 -4.17 10.96 11.84
CA ALA A 137 -2.90 10.28 12.05
C ALA A 137 -2.02 11.03 13.06
N SER A 138 -1.10 10.28 13.67
CA SER A 138 -0.04 10.80 14.53
C SER A 138 1.32 10.46 13.92
N PRO A 139 2.37 11.25 14.16
CA PRO A 139 3.72 10.89 13.71
C PRO A 139 4.15 9.53 14.27
N HIS A 140 4.85 8.72 13.46
CA HIS A 140 5.46 7.46 13.88
C HIS A 140 6.92 7.40 13.41
N PRO A 141 7.77 6.56 14.04
CA PRO A 141 9.13 6.34 13.57
C PRO A 141 9.17 5.87 12.12
N TYR A 142 10.16 6.37 11.37
CA TYR A 142 10.41 5.93 10.01
C TYR A 142 11.11 4.56 10.01
N TRP A 143 10.71 3.71 9.07
CA TRP A 143 11.37 2.45 8.76
C TRP A 143 11.61 2.35 7.26
N LEU A 144 12.78 1.84 6.88
CA LEU A 144 13.02 1.44 5.49
C LEU A 144 12.09 0.27 5.12
N PRO A 145 11.69 0.14 3.84
CA PRO A 145 10.85 -0.96 3.38
C PRO A 145 11.41 -2.33 3.80
N ASN A 146 10.53 -3.23 4.22
CA ASN A 146 10.89 -4.57 4.70
C ASN A 146 11.91 -4.58 5.86
N PHE A 147 11.94 -3.52 6.68
CA PHE A 147 12.88 -3.36 7.79
C PHE A 147 14.35 -3.49 7.37
N MET A 148 14.65 -3.08 6.13
CA MET A 148 16.00 -3.13 5.58
C MET A 148 16.95 -2.29 6.43
N ASN A 149 18.12 -2.84 6.78
CA ASN A 149 19.16 -2.05 7.44
C ASN A 149 19.84 -1.09 6.44
N VAL A 150 20.42 -0.01 6.96
CA VAL A 150 21.01 1.05 6.13
C VAL A 150 22.16 0.56 5.25
N PHE A 151 22.91 -0.46 5.66
CA PHE A 151 23.99 -1.01 4.84
C PHE A 151 23.45 -1.75 3.63
N THR A 152 22.49 -2.66 3.82
CA THR A 152 21.84 -3.37 2.70
C THR A 152 21.18 -2.40 1.73
N TRP A 153 20.61 -1.31 2.24
CA TRP A 153 19.99 -0.28 1.42
C TRP A 153 21.01 0.56 0.62
N SER A 154 22.12 0.98 1.23
CA SER A 154 23.04 1.94 0.60
C SER A 154 24.18 1.30 -0.19
N LEU A 155 24.60 0.07 0.14
CA LEU A 155 25.76 -0.59 -0.49
C LEU A 155 25.67 -0.70 -2.02
N PRO A 156 24.52 -1.08 -2.62
CA PRO A 156 24.39 -1.11 -4.08
C PRO A 156 24.64 0.26 -4.71
N PHE A 157 24.08 1.32 -4.13
CA PHE A 157 24.25 2.69 -4.61
C PHE A 157 25.69 3.18 -4.47
N VAL A 158 26.34 2.90 -3.33
CA VAL A 158 27.74 3.24 -3.12
C VAL A 158 28.64 2.55 -4.15
N GLY A 159 28.42 1.25 -4.40
CA GLY A 159 29.15 0.50 -5.42
C GLY A 159 28.98 1.08 -6.82
N GLU A 160 27.74 1.41 -7.19
CA GLU A 160 27.43 2.06 -8.48
C GLU A 160 28.17 3.39 -8.63
N LYS A 161 28.06 4.28 -7.64
CA LYS A 161 28.63 5.64 -7.74
C LYS A 161 30.16 5.66 -7.71
N ILE A 162 30.78 4.77 -6.93
CA ILE A 162 32.25 4.63 -6.97
C ILE A 162 32.68 4.10 -8.34
N THR A 163 32.00 3.10 -8.88
CA THR A 163 32.33 2.55 -10.20
C THR A 163 32.15 3.60 -11.30
N GLU A 164 31.06 4.37 -11.26
CA GLU A 164 30.80 5.48 -12.18
C GLU A 164 31.90 6.55 -12.11
N MET A 165 32.30 6.95 -10.90
CA MET A 165 33.40 7.89 -10.70
C MET A 165 34.70 7.35 -11.29
N LEU A 166 35.04 6.10 -11.05
CA LEU A 166 36.27 5.49 -11.56
C LEU A 166 36.25 5.37 -13.09
N ILE A 167 35.12 5.00 -13.69
CA ILE A 167 34.96 4.97 -15.15
C ILE A 167 35.18 6.37 -15.73
N ASN A 168 34.58 7.41 -15.13
CA ASN A 168 34.76 8.78 -15.61
C ASN A 168 36.21 9.27 -15.48
N ILE A 169 36.94 8.84 -14.45
CA ILE A 169 38.37 9.15 -14.30
C ILE A 169 39.20 8.40 -15.34
N LEU A 170 38.93 7.10 -15.56
CA LEU A 170 39.70 6.27 -16.49
C LEU A 170 39.44 6.65 -17.95
N ASN A 171 38.23 7.10 -18.27
CA ASN A 171 37.86 7.59 -19.60
C ASN A 171 38.35 9.02 -19.90
N ILE A 172 39.21 9.61 -19.05
CA ILE A 172 39.75 10.95 -19.29
C ILE A 172 40.75 11.00 -20.44
N CYS A 173 41.45 9.89 -20.70
CA CYS A 173 42.37 9.77 -21.83
C CYS A 173 41.67 9.09 -23.01
N SER A 174 41.71 9.74 -24.18
CA SER A 174 41.23 9.13 -25.41
C SER A 174 42.19 8.04 -25.90
N GLU A 175 41.72 7.10 -26.73
CA GLU A 175 42.59 6.11 -27.38
C GLU A 175 43.75 6.79 -28.15
N GLU A 176 43.51 8.00 -28.68
CA GLU A 176 44.52 8.80 -29.39
C GLU A 176 45.66 9.29 -28.47
N GLU A 177 45.38 9.64 -27.21
CA GLU A 177 46.39 10.02 -26.22
C GLU A 177 47.22 8.80 -25.75
N LEU A 178 46.61 7.62 -25.66
CA LEU A 178 47.29 6.37 -25.30
C LEU A 178 48.25 5.88 -26.40
N VAL A 179 47.94 6.11 -27.68
CA VAL A 179 48.76 5.69 -28.82
C VAL A 179 49.93 6.65 -29.10
N THR A 180 49.76 7.94 -28.80
CA THR A 180 50.81 8.96 -29.02
C THR A 180 51.97 8.87 -28.02
N ASP A 181 51.77 8.29 -26.83
CA ASP A 181 52.86 8.03 -25.88
C ASP A 181 53.66 6.77 -26.24
N LEU A 182 53.02 5.71 -26.76
CA LEU A 182 53.72 4.49 -27.18
C LEU A 182 54.59 4.66 -28.44
N SER A 183 54.36 5.72 -29.21
CA SER A 183 55.11 6.04 -30.44
C SER A 183 56.20 7.10 -30.25
N ASN A 184 56.26 7.78 -29.09
CA ASN A 184 57.19 8.88 -28.82
C ASN A 184 58.33 8.54 -27.84
N ASP A 185 58.53 7.27 -27.49
CA ASP A 185 59.63 6.81 -26.61
C ASP A 185 61.05 7.03 -27.19
N GLN A 186 61.21 7.80 -28.27
CA GLN A 186 62.52 8.14 -28.82
C GLN A 186 62.78 9.63 -29.12
N GLN A 187 61.92 10.61 -28.81
CA GLN A 187 62.33 12.02 -28.98
C GLN A 187 61.50 13.06 -28.17
N ASN A 188 62.22 13.93 -27.46
CA ASN A 188 61.83 15.25 -26.89
C ASN A 188 61.42 15.36 -25.41
N ASP A 189 62.45 15.44 -24.54
CA ASP A 189 62.33 15.85 -23.13
C ASP A 189 61.75 17.28 -22.90
N ASN A 190 61.92 18.21 -23.85
CA ASN A 190 61.50 19.60 -23.67
C ASN A 190 59.98 19.83 -23.84
N GLU A 191 59.31 19.07 -24.72
CA GLU A 191 57.85 19.18 -24.88
C GLU A 191 57.11 18.50 -23.72
N ASN A 192 57.66 17.42 -23.18
CA ASN A 192 57.12 16.73 -22.01
C ASN A 192 57.13 17.61 -20.75
N GLN A 193 58.12 18.49 -20.61
CA GLN A 193 58.17 19.44 -19.50
C GLN A 193 57.12 20.55 -19.62
N PHE A 194 56.91 21.08 -20.83
CA PHE A 194 55.87 22.07 -21.10
C PHE A 194 54.45 21.49 -20.92
N ARG A 195 54.23 20.23 -21.33
CA ARG A 195 52.94 19.52 -21.13
C ARG A 195 52.66 19.23 -19.66
N ARG A 196 53.66 18.82 -18.88
CA ARG A 196 53.53 18.64 -17.42
C ARG A 196 53.12 19.94 -16.72
N ASP A 197 53.69 21.08 -17.12
CA ASP A 197 53.35 22.38 -16.54
C ASP A 197 51.95 22.87 -16.94
N ALA A 198 51.49 22.57 -18.16
CA ALA A 198 50.13 22.86 -18.62
C ALA A 198 49.06 22.04 -17.87
N ILE A 199 49.32 20.76 -17.62
CA ILE A 199 48.41 19.89 -16.83
C ILE A 199 48.37 20.36 -15.36
N ARG A 200 49.54 20.69 -14.79
CA ARG A 200 49.66 21.16 -13.39
C ARG A 200 48.94 22.49 -13.16
N SER A 201 48.91 23.36 -14.18
CA SER A 201 48.18 24.63 -14.13
C SER A 201 46.68 24.46 -14.29
N LYS A 202 46.21 23.52 -15.13
CA LYS A 202 44.77 23.16 -15.21
C LYS A 202 44.24 22.55 -13.91
N ILE A 203 44.99 21.65 -13.28
CA ILE A 203 44.59 21.05 -11.99
C ILE A 203 44.51 22.11 -10.88
N ARG A 204 45.44 23.08 -10.86
CA ARG A 204 45.40 24.22 -9.92
C ARG A 204 44.23 25.18 -10.15
N ALA A 205 43.76 25.33 -11.39
CA ALA A 205 42.62 26.18 -11.71
C ALA A 205 41.30 25.57 -11.22
N VAL A 206 41.14 24.25 -11.36
CA VAL A 206 39.95 23.52 -10.89
C VAL A 206 39.88 23.49 -9.35
N GLY A 207 41.01 23.35 -8.66
CA GLY A 207 41.06 23.39 -7.19
C GLY A 207 40.79 24.75 -6.54
N LYS A 208 40.66 25.83 -7.30
CA LYS A 208 40.30 27.18 -6.81
C LYS A 208 38.84 27.56 -7.05
N MET A 209 38.06 26.69 -7.70
CA MET A 209 36.64 26.92 -8.01
C MET A 209 35.69 26.09 -7.13
N ALA A 210 36.19 25.57 -5.99
CA ALA A 210 35.39 24.95 -4.94
C ALA A 210 35.45 25.80 -3.66
#